data_AF-A0A8D8RSV2-F1
#
_entry.id   AF-A0A8D8RSV2-F1
#
_cell.length_a   1.000
_cell.length_b   1.000
_cell.length_c   1.000
_cell.angle_alpha   90.00
_cell.angle_beta   90.00
_cell.angle_gamma   90.00
#
_symmetry.space_group_name_H-M   'P 1'
#
loop_
_entity.id
_entity.type
_entity.pdbx_description
1 polymer ?
#
loop_
_entity_poly.entity_id
_entity_poly.type
_entity_poly.pdbx_seq_one_letter_code
_entity_poly.pdbx_strand_id
1 'polypeptide(L)'
;MLIKGAILIVVLSTCIYYIKHQYSTSTGDFTSENKHKSNSSSHEDIDAVKVQLLSKEEVAEYVTEEKLYLCILGHVFDVTKGKGYYKKGETYHGFVGRDGTRAFVSGNFTDEGFTDDIDNITGAEAVELNNWLDFYQTNYVFKGKLIGRFFDPNGTPTKYWHEFQTKLKQAEEGSEEMLQEKMKYPPCNIAWSQDEGTRVWCSTKSGGIERDWAGVPRKFYQVGAESYRCACVNLDTKGVTLDTSGRQGNLAQYDNCDPRASSCYVVNEED
;
A
#
# COMPACT_ATOMS: atom_id res chain seq x y z
N MET A 1 11.96 -27.96 -2.68
CA MET A 1 12.08 -27.01 -3.81
C MET A 1 11.15 -25.78 -3.70
N LEU A 2 10.39 -25.59 -2.60
CA LEU A 2 9.46 -24.47 -2.41
C LEU A 2 10.10 -23.14 -1.97
N ILE A 3 11.34 -23.15 -1.50
CA ILE A 3 12.00 -21.97 -0.87
C ILE A 3 12.54 -20.98 -1.92
N LYS A 4 12.83 -21.42 -3.15
CA LYS A 4 13.43 -20.56 -4.18
C LYS A 4 12.43 -19.59 -4.85
N GLY A 5 11.14 -19.95 -4.91
CA GLY A 5 10.09 -19.11 -5.53
C GLY A 5 9.69 -17.91 -4.66
N ALA A 6 9.57 -18.12 -3.34
CA ALA A 6 9.22 -17.06 -2.40
C ALA A 6 10.31 -15.97 -2.29
N ILE A 7 11.59 -16.38 -2.37
CA ILE A 7 12.72 -15.44 -2.27
C ILE A 7 12.77 -14.49 -3.47
N LEU A 8 12.43 -14.95 -4.69
CA LEU A 8 12.46 -14.08 -5.87
C LEU A 8 11.31 -13.06 -5.89
N ILE A 9 10.13 -13.42 -5.35
CA ILE A 9 8.99 -12.51 -5.18
C ILE A 9 9.34 -11.41 -4.16
N VAL A 10 10.02 -11.76 -3.05
CA VAL A 10 10.49 -10.78 -2.05
C VAL A 10 11.60 -9.87 -2.61
N VAL A 11 12.49 -10.39 -3.45
CA VAL A 11 13.57 -9.59 -4.06
C VAL A 11 13.02 -8.64 -5.13
N LEU A 12 12.05 -9.05 -5.94
CA LEU A 12 11.45 -8.16 -6.95
C LEU A 12 10.58 -7.06 -6.31
N SER A 13 9.82 -7.37 -5.26
CA SER A 13 9.01 -6.38 -4.52
C SER A 13 9.87 -5.35 -3.76
N THR A 14 10.98 -5.78 -3.15
CA THR A 14 11.94 -4.85 -2.51
C THR A 14 12.70 -4.00 -3.53
N CYS A 15 13.06 -4.54 -4.70
CA CYS A 15 13.66 -3.77 -5.80
C CYS A 15 12.68 -2.72 -6.37
N ILE A 16 11.39 -3.04 -6.54
CA ILE A 16 10.38 -2.09 -7.01
C ILE A 16 10.17 -0.95 -5.98
N TYR A 17 10.12 -1.27 -4.69
CA TYR A 17 10.06 -0.27 -3.62
C TYR A 17 11.26 0.68 -3.64
N TYR A 18 12.47 0.14 -3.83
CA TYR A 18 13.70 0.95 -3.88
C TYR A 18 13.77 1.88 -5.10
N ILE A 19 13.26 1.43 -6.26
CA ILE A 19 13.21 2.24 -7.48
C ILE A 19 12.20 3.40 -7.36
N LYS A 20 11.00 3.18 -6.77
CA LYS A 20 10.04 4.26 -6.48
C LYS A 20 10.64 5.29 -5.50
N HIS A 21 11.39 4.85 -4.49
CA HIS A 21 12.03 5.76 -3.53
C HIS A 21 13.15 6.62 -4.16
N GLN A 22 13.88 6.10 -5.15
CA GLN A 22 14.90 6.89 -5.85
C GLN A 22 14.30 7.98 -6.74
N TYR A 23 13.20 7.70 -7.47
CA TYR A 23 12.60 8.69 -8.37
C TYR A 23 11.92 9.86 -7.63
N SER A 24 11.40 9.65 -6.42
CA SER A 24 10.73 10.71 -5.64
C SER A 24 11.70 11.77 -5.11
N THR A 25 13.01 11.49 -5.07
CA THR A 25 14.04 12.41 -4.54
C THR A 25 14.65 13.35 -5.58
N SER A 26 14.19 13.34 -6.83
CA SER A 26 14.85 14.08 -7.94
C SER A 26 14.02 15.15 -8.67
N THR A 27 12.83 15.54 -8.19
CA THR A 27 12.14 16.72 -8.75
C THR A 27 12.23 17.90 -7.79
N GLY A 28 13.39 18.55 -7.82
CA GLY A 28 13.57 19.91 -7.33
C GLY A 28 13.04 20.93 -8.35
N ASP A 29 12.21 21.84 -7.85
CA ASP A 29 12.09 23.26 -8.20
C ASP A 29 12.32 23.68 -9.67
N PHE A 30 11.23 24.05 -10.36
CA PHE A 30 11.29 25.14 -11.34
C PHE A 30 9.96 25.89 -11.39
N THR A 31 10.01 27.14 -10.92
CA THR A 31 8.98 28.16 -11.05
C THR A 31 9.00 28.79 -12.44
N SER A 32 7.85 29.11 -13.02
CA SER A 32 7.59 30.42 -13.65
C SER A 32 6.17 30.55 -14.21
N GLU A 33 5.64 31.75 -14.03
CA GLU A 33 4.34 32.28 -14.45
C GLU A 33 4.22 32.40 -15.99
N ASN A 34 3.02 32.20 -16.55
CA ASN A 34 2.25 33.29 -17.18
C ASN A 34 0.93 32.86 -17.87
N LYS A 35 -0.14 33.52 -17.42
CA LYS A 35 -1.14 34.30 -18.17
C LYS A 35 -2.18 33.60 -19.07
N HIS A 36 -3.42 33.71 -18.57
CA HIS A 36 -4.71 33.72 -19.28
C HIS A 36 -4.66 34.22 -20.74
N LYS A 37 -5.26 33.44 -21.64
CA LYS A 37 -6.13 33.97 -22.70
C LYS A 37 -7.19 32.95 -23.11
N SER A 38 -8.44 33.28 -22.83
CA SER A 38 -9.64 32.63 -23.37
C SER A 38 -9.77 32.87 -24.87
N ASN A 39 -10.03 31.83 -25.66
CA ASN A 39 -11.07 31.87 -26.70
C ASN A 39 -11.34 30.49 -27.34
N SER A 40 -12.59 30.04 -27.15
CA SER A 40 -13.54 29.57 -28.17
C SER A 40 -13.04 28.79 -29.40
N SER A 41 -13.65 27.60 -29.51
CA SER A 41 -14.01 26.83 -30.71
C SER A 41 -13.00 25.82 -31.28
N SER A 42 -13.58 24.66 -31.59
CA SER A 42 -13.04 23.40 -32.15
C SER A 42 -12.01 22.65 -31.30
N HIS A 43 -12.50 21.78 -30.43
CA HIS A 43 -11.75 20.56 -30.10
C HIS A 43 -12.47 19.38 -30.74
N GLU A 44 -11.85 18.92 -31.83
CA GLU A 44 -12.06 17.64 -32.46
C GLU A 44 -11.97 16.53 -31.40
N ASP A 45 -12.88 15.57 -31.49
CA ASP A 45 -12.94 14.36 -30.69
C ASP A 45 -11.57 13.66 -30.72
N ILE A 46 -10.90 13.64 -29.57
CA ILE A 46 -9.73 12.77 -29.37
C ILE A 46 -10.27 11.35 -29.35
N ASP A 47 -10.03 10.62 -30.44
CA ASP A 47 -10.33 9.20 -30.61
C ASP A 47 -10.11 8.45 -29.30
N ALA A 48 -11.21 7.97 -28.71
CA ALA A 48 -11.17 7.02 -27.63
C ALA A 48 -10.37 5.82 -28.12
N VAL A 49 -9.16 5.63 -27.61
CA VAL A 49 -8.33 4.45 -27.90
C VAL A 49 -9.20 3.24 -27.65
N LYS A 50 -9.62 2.58 -28.74
CA LYS A 50 -10.53 1.44 -28.67
C LYS A 50 -9.78 0.30 -27.99
N VAL A 51 -10.01 0.14 -26.69
CA VAL A 51 -9.40 -0.93 -25.89
C VAL A 51 -9.83 -2.26 -26.49
N GLN A 52 -8.85 -3.09 -26.85
CA GLN A 52 -9.13 -4.44 -27.34
C GLN A 52 -9.74 -5.28 -26.20
N LEU A 53 -10.80 -6.02 -26.52
CA LEU A 53 -11.43 -6.96 -25.60
C LEU A 53 -11.10 -8.37 -26.08
N LEU A 54 -10.70 -9.23 -25.14
CA LEU A 54 -10.33 -10.62 -25.41
C LEU A 54 -11.23 -11.57 -24.62
N SER A 55 -11.66 -12.67 -25.22
CA SER A 55 -12.37 -13.75 -24.52
C SER A 55 -11.40 -14.66 -23.75
N LYS A 56 -11.93 -15.51 -22.86
CA LYS A 56 -11.11 -16.52 -22.15
C LYS A 56 -10.50 -17.52 -23.12
N GLU A 57 -11.25 -17.91 -24.14
CA GLU A 57 -10.83 -18.83 -25.21
C GLU A 57 -9.70 -18.22 -26.03
N GLU A 58 -9.83 -16.95 -26.44
CA GLU A 58 -8.78 -16.25 -27.17
C GLU A 58 -7.50 -16.12 -26.34
N VAL A 59 -7.61 -15.77 -25.06
CA VAL A 59 -6.43 -15.66 -24.18
C VAL A 59 -5.75 -17.03 -24.00
N ALA A 60 -6.51 -18.12 -23.90
CA ALA A 60 -5.99 -19.47 -23.76
C ALA A 60 -5.16 -19.97 -24.94
N GLU A 61 -5.32 -19.38 -26.13
CA GLU A 61 -4.49 -19.69 -27.30
C GLU A 61 -3.08 -19.07 -27.23
N TYR A 62 -2.89 -17.99 -26.46
CA TYR A 62 -1.61 -17.28 -26.33
C TYR A 62 -0.70 -17.91 -25.27
N VAL A 63 -0.39 -19.20 -25.45
CA VAL A 63 0.52 -20.02 -24.63
C VAL A 63 1.73 -20.55 -25.40
N THR A 64 2.01 -19.95 -26.56
CA THR A 64 3.07 -20.37 -27.49
C THR A 64 4.37 -19.62 -27.23
N GLU A 65 5.52 -20.15 -27.67
CA GLU A 65 6.83 -19.48 -27.44
C GLU A 65 6.89 -18.05 -27.99
N GLU A 66 6.11 -17.76 -29.04
CA GLU A 66 6.10 -16.44 -29.70
C GLU A 66 4.98 -15.51 -29.23
N LYS A 67 4.00 -16.04 -28.49
CA LYS A 67 2.91 -15.29 -27.90
C LYS A 67 2.53 -15.92 -26.57
N LEU A 68 3.01 -15.31 -25.49
CA LEU A 68 2.69 -15.66 -24.10
C LEU A 68 1.90 -14.50 -23.50
N TYR A 69 0.60 -14.68 -23.26
CA TYR A 69 -0.23 -13.65 -22.62
C TYR A 69 -0.56 -14.02 -21.19
N LEU A 70 -0.54 -13.03 -20.31
CA LEU A 70 -0.86 -13.15 -18.89
C LEU A 70 -1.99 -12.16 -18.57
N CYS A 71 -2.96 -12.59 -17.76
CA CYS A 71 -4.02 -11.71 -17.28
C CYS A 71 -3.94 -11.52 -15.76
N ILE A 72 -4.03 -10.26 -15.33
CA ILE A 72 -4.14 -9.84 -13.93
C ILE A 72 -5.18 -8.73 -13.81
N LEU A 73 -6.12 -8.88 -12.88
CA LEU A 73 -7.27 -8.00 -12.67
C LEU A 73 -8.00 -7.67 -13.99
N GLY A 74 -8.17 -8.68 -14.85
CA GLY A 74 -8.78 -8.52 -16.18
C GLY A 74 -7.96 -7.73 -17.19
N HIS A 75 -6.71 -7.34 -16.91
CA HIS A 75 -5.81 -6.68 -17.85
C HIS A 75 -4.85 -7.70 -18.46
N VAL A 76 -4.83 -7.76 -19.79
CA VAL A 76 -4.05 -8.74 -20.55
C VAL A 76 -2.75 -8.10 -21.02
N PHE A 77 -1.63 -8.75 -20.73
CA PHE A 77 -0.29 -8.32 -21.10
C PHE A 77 0.42 -9.40 -21.90
N ASP A 78 1.17 -8.97 -22.92
CA ASP A 78 2.10 -9.82 -23.65
C ASP A 78 3.42 -9.91 -22.89
N VAL A 79 3.64 -11.08 -22.29
CA VAL A 79 4.81 -11.42 -21.49
C VAL A 79 5.87 -12.19 -22.28
N THR A 80 5.77 -12.23 -23.61
CA THR A 80 6.70 -12.97 -24.49
C THR A 80 8.17 -12.55 -24.28
N LYS A 81 8.43 -11.26 -24.03
CA LYS A 81 9.80 -10.80 -23.72
C LYS A 81 10.37 -11.39 -22.41
N GLY A 82 9.49 -11.82 -21.52
CA GLY A 82 9.81 -12.53 -20.28
C GLY A 82 9.83 -14.05 -20.43
N LYS A 83 9.98 -14.60 -21.64
CA LYS A 83 9.92 -16.05 -21.90
C LYS A 83 10.80 -16.92 -21.01
N GLY A 84 11.90 -16.41 -20.45
CA GLY A 84 12.71 -17.11 -19.45
C GLY A 84 11.98 -17.44 -18.14
N TYR A 85 10.81 -16.85 -17.91
CA TYR A 85 9.97 -17.05 -16.73
C TYR A 85 8.65 -17.75 -17.04
N TYR A 86 8.09 -17.49 -18.23
CA TYR A 86 6.70 -17.83 -18.57
C TYR A 86 6.56 -18.92 -19.64
N LYS A 87 7.59 -19.24 -20.42
CA LYS A 87 7.48 -20.30 -21.43
C LYS A 87 7.27 -21.66 -20.76
N LYS A 88 6.78 -22.63 -21.54
CA LYS A 88 6.55 -23.99 -21.06
C LYS A 88 7.81 -24.57 -20.38
N GLY A 89 7.64 -25.10 -19.18
CA GLY A 89 8.72 -25.65 -18.36
C GLY A 89 9.38 -24.66 -17.39
N GLU A 90 9.08 -23.36 -17.50
CA GLU A 90 9.56 -22.36 -16.55
C GLU A 90 8.61 -22.18 -15.36
N THR A 91 9.11 -21.53 -14.31
CA THR A 91 8.46 -21.46 -12.99
C THR A 91 7.08 -20.80 -13.03
N TYR A 92 6.88 -19.80 -13.88
CA TYR A 92 5.66 -19.00 -13.92
C TYR A 92 4.77 -19.32 -15.13
N HIS A 93 5.02 -20.46 -15.79
CA HIS A 93 4.23 -20.87 -16.96
C HIS A 93 2.73 -20.97 -16.69
N GLY A 94 2.32 -21.38 -15.48
CA GLY A 94 0.91 -21.54 -15.12
C GLY A 94 0.06 -20.25 -15.20
N PHE A 95 0.70 -19.08 -15.20
CA PHE A 95 0.01 -17.78 -15.37
C PHE A 95 -0.36 -17.47 -16.82
N VAL A 96 0.20 -18.19 -17.80
CA VAL A 96 0.00 -17.88 -19.22
C VAL A 96 -1.32 -18.47 -19.71
N GLY A 97 -2.02 -17.71 -20.55
CA GLY A 97 -3.26 -18.14 -21.21
C GLY A 97 -4.48 -18.15 -20.31
N ARG A 98 -4.43 -17.50 -19.15
CA ARG A 98 -5.56 -17.41 -18.22
C ARG A 98 -5.45 -16.17 -17.33
N ASP A 99 -6.53 -15.91 -16.59
CA ASP A 99 -6.51 -14.97 -15.48
C ASP A 99 -5.99 -15.67 -14.22
N GLY A 100 -4.79 -15.26 -13.79
CA GLY A 100 -4.12 -15.79 -12.60
C GLY A 100 -4.15 -14.83 -11.42
N THR A 101 -5.08 -13.86 -11.39
CA THR A 101 -5.10 -12.78 -10.40
C THR A 101 -4.92 -13.30 -8.97
N ARG A 102 -5.68 -14.31 -8.55
CA ARG A 102 -5.61 -14.82 -7.17
C ARG A 102 -4.26 -15.45 -6.82
N ALA A 103 -3.57 -16.04 -7.79
CA ALA A 103 -2.30 -16.71 -7.57
C ALA A 103 -1.17 -15.73 -7.17
N PHE A 104 -1.26 -14.45 -7.57
CA PHE A 104 -0.26 -13.43 -7.24
C PHE A 104 -0.14 -13.16 -5.74
N VAL A 105 -1.24 -13.22 -5.00
CA VAL A 105 -1.27 -12.95 -3.55
C VAL A 105 -1.39 -14.21 -2.70
N SER A 106 -2.03 -15.25 -3.22
CA SER A 106 -2.13 -16.52 -2.49
C SER A 106 -0.85 -17.36 -2.55
N GLY A 107 0.00 -17.14 -3.56
CA GLY A 107 1.16 -17.98 -3.85
C GLY A 107 0.79 -19.41 -4.28
N ASN A 108 -0.49 -19.69 -4.54
CA ASN A 108 -0.94 -20.99 -5.00
C ASN A 108 -0.83 -21.09 -6.53
N PHE A 109 0.17 -21.82 -7.03
CA PHE A 109 0.43 -22.04 -8.45
C PHE A 109 -0.08 -23.40 -8.96
N THR A 110 -1.07 -24.00 -8.31
CA THR A 110 -1.84 -25.13 -8.86
C THR A 110 -2.96 -24.63 -9.77
N ASP A 111 -3.56 -25.51 -10.57
CA ASP A 111 -4.66 -25.14 -11.46
C ASP A 111 -5.85 -24.52 -10.70
N GLU A 112 -6.12 -24.96 -9.46
CA GLU A 112 -7.16 -24.38 -8.60
C GLU A 112 -6.81 -22.97 -8.09
N GLY A 113 -5.52 -22.65 -7.98
CA GLY A 113 -5.03 -21.34 -7.56
C GLY A 113 -5.11 -20.28 -8.67
N PHE A 114 -5.08 -20.70 -9.94
CA PHE A 114 -5.20 -19.81 -11.09
C PHE A 114 -6.65 -19.45 -11.39
N THR A 115 -7.18 -18.53 -10.59
CA THR A 115 -8.54 -18.01 -10.71
C THR A 115 -8.56 -16.49 -10.68
N ASP A 116 -9.64 -15.92 -11.24
CA ASP A 116 -9.98 -14.49 -11.17
C ASP A 116 -10.70 -14.12 -9.85
N ASP A 117 -11.00 -15.10 -8.98
CA ASP A 117 -11.76 -14.88 -7.75
C ASP A 117 -10.94 -14.24 -6.61
N ILE A 118 -11.33 -13.02 -6.27
CA ILE A 118 -10.71 -12.19 -5.23
C ILE A 118 -11.69 -11.72 -4.14
N ASP A 119 -12.86 -12.35 -3.98
CA ASP A 119 -13.87 -11.85 -3.03
C ASP A 119 -13.32 -11.78 -1.58
N ASN A 120 -12.50 -12.75 -1.22
CA ASN A 120 -11.92 -12.90 0.13
C ASN A 120 -10.48 -12.38 0.26
N ILE A 121 -10.06 -11.38 -0.52
CA ILE A 121 -8.75 -10.74 -0.31
C ILE A 121 -8.82 -9.67 0.80
N THR A 122 -7.72 -9.50 1.52
CA THR A 122 -7.47 -8.43 2.48
C THR A 122 -7.14 -7.11 1.76
N GLY A 123 -7.13 -5.99 2.52
CA GLY A 123 -6.69 -4.69 1.98
C GLY A 123 -5.22 -4.70 1.56
N ALA A 124 -4.35 -5.39 2.30
CA ALA A 124 -2.94 -5.53 1.96
C ALA A 124 -2.74 -6.31 0.64
N GLU A 125 -3.49 -7.40 0.44
CA GLU A 125 -3.49 -8.14 -0.82
C GLU A 125 -4.05 -7.31 -1.97
N ALA A 126 -5.04 -6.44 -1.74
CA ALA A 126 -5.53 -5.53 -2.78
C ALA A 126 -4.45 -4.55 -3.25
N VAL A 127 -3.69 -3.97 -2.32
CA VAL A 127 -2.52 -3.12 -2.62
C VAL A 127 -1.45 -3.93 -3.37
N GLU A 128 -1.19 -5.17 -2.97
CA GLU A 128 -0.23 -6.03 -3.65
C GLU A 128 -0.64 -6.37 -5.09
N LEU A 129 -1.91 -6.71 -5.33
CA LEU A 129 -2.43 -6.93 -6.68
C LEU A 129 -2.32 -5.68 -7.55
N ASN A 130 -2.60 -4.50 -6.98
CA ASN A 130 -2.41 -3.24 -7.69
C ASN A 130 -0.94 -2.98 -8.03
N ASN A 131 -0.01 -3.28 -7.13
CA ASN A 131 1.43 -3.20 -7.40
C ASN A 131 1.87 -4.17 -8.50
N TRP A 132 1.31 -5.37 -8.55
CA TRP A 132 1.57 -6.30 -9.66
C TRP A 132 1.00 -5.76 -10.98
N LEU A 133 -0.21 -5.19 -10.97
CA LEU A 133 -0.79 -4.54 -12.15
C LEU A 133 0.11 -3.40 -12.65
N ASP A 134 0.56 -2.50 -11.78
CA ASP A 134 1.52 -1.43 -12.08
C ASP A 134 2.81 -1.99 -12.69
N PHE A 135 3.34 -3.08 -12.10
CA PHE A 135 4.52 -3.76 -12.62
C PHE A 135 4.30 -4.24 -14.05
N TYR A 136 3.18 -4.90 -14.35
CA TYR A 136 2.91 -5.38 -15.71
C TYR A 136 2.62 -4.24 -16.70
N GLN A 137 1.94 -3.18 -16.27
CA GLN A 137 1.72 -1.98 -17.09
C GLN A 137 3.04 -1.29 -17.46
N THR A 138 3.97 -1.21 -16.52
CA THR A 138 5.29 -0.59 -16.74
C THR A 138 6.20 -1.50 -17.57
N ASN A 139 6.15 -2.79 -17.30
CA ASN A 139 7.15 -3.73 -17.79
C ASN A 139 6.67 -4.60 -18.94
N TYR A 140 5.43 -4.56 -19.42
CA TYR A 140 4.98 -5.43 -20.51
C TYR A 140 4.02 -4.70 -21.45
N VAL A 141 3.77 -5.28 -22.62
CA VAL A 141 2.90 -4.65 -23.61
C VAL A 141 1.46 -4.95 -23.26
N PHE A 142 0.68 -3.92 -22.93
CA PHE A 142 -0.76 -4.06 -22.72
C PHE A 142 -1.45 -4.45 -24.03
N LYS A 143 -2.25 -5.51 -23.99
CA LYS A 143 -2.96 -6.05 -25.16
C LYS A 143 -4.46 -5.84 -25.11
N GLY A 144 -5.02 -5.51 -23.96
CA GLY A 144 -6.45 -5.28 -23.83
C GLY A 144 -7.01 -5.77 -22.50
N LYS A 145 -8.33 -5.87 -22.44
CA LYS A 145 -9.07 -6.35 -21.27
C LYS A 145 -9.69 -7.71 -21.54
N LEU A 146 -9.67 -8.58 -20.54
CA LEU A 146 -10.33 -9.87 -20.57
C LEU A 146 -11.82 -9.68 -20.26
N ILE A 147 -12.69 -10.17 -21.15
CA ILE A 147 -14.12 -10.27 -20.94
C ILE A 147 -14.36 -11.34 -19.86
N GLY A 148 -14.93 -10.95 -18.73
CA GLY A 148 -15.10 -11.85 -17.60
C GLY A 148 -15.43 -11.13 -16.30
N ARG A 149 -14.72 -11.50 -15.22
CA ARG A 149 -15.05 -11.03 -13.87
C ARG A 149 -14.96 -9.52 -13.74
N PHE A 150 -13.90 -8.89 -14.25
CA PHE A 150 -13.62 -7.47 -14.04
C PHE A 150 -14.21 -6.55 -15.11
N PHE A 151 -14.38 -7.04 -16.35
CA PHE A 151 -14.91 -6.26 -17.46
C PHE A 151 -15.95 -7.05 -18.25
N ASP A 152 -17.02 -6.38 -18.65
CA ASP A 152 -18.08 -6.96 -19.48
C ASP A 152 -17.69 -7.03 -20.97
N PRO A 153 -18.53 -7.61 -21.86
CA PRO A 153 -18.27 -7.67 -23.29
C PRO A 153 -18.16 -6.32 -24.01
N ASN A 154 -18.53 -5.21 -23.36
CA ASN A 154 -18.35 -3.85 -23.86
C ASN A 154 -17.09 -3.18 -23.28
N GLY A 155 -16.34 -3.88 -22.42
CA GLY A 155 -15.17 -3.35 -21.72
C GLY A 155 -15.49 -2.51 -20.50
N THR A 156 -16.77 -2.47 -20.11
CA THR A 156 -17.27 -1.72 -18.95
C THR A 156 -16.86 -2.44 -17.68
N PRO A 157 -16.34 -1.72 -16.67
CA PRO A 157 -16.11 -2.29 -15.35
C PRO A 157 -17.36 -2.97 -14.78
N THR A 158 -17.18 -4.16 -14.22
CA THR A 158 -18.25 -4.85 -13.49
C THR A 158 -18.29 -4.39 -12.02
N LYS A 159 -19.27 -4.87 -11.26
CA LYS A 159 -19.31 -4.69 -9.81
C LYS A 159 -18.02 -5.15 -9.11
N TYR A 160 -17.39 -6.23 -9.58
CA TYR A 160 -16.19 -6.79 -8.95
C TYR A 160 -14.97 -5.87 -9.12
N TRP A 161 -14.86 -5.19 -10.26
CA TRP A 161 -13.83 -4.16 -10.44
C TRP A 161 -14.04 -2.98 -9.49
N HIS A 162 -15.29 -2.51 -9.34
CA HIS A 162 -15.60 -1.43 -8.42
C HIS A 162 -15.38 -1.80 -6.95
N GLU A 163 -15.72 -3.02 -6.56
CA GLU A 163 -15.45 -3.57 -5.22
C GLU A 163 -13.94 -3.64 -4.94
N PHE A 164 -13.14 -4.11 -5.92
CA PHE A 164 -11.69 -4.11 -5.83
C PHE A 164 -11.13 -2.69 -5.66
N GLN A 165 -11.55 -1.74 -6.49
CA GLN A 165 -11.09 -0.35 -6.39
C GLN A 165 -11.46 0.30 -5.06
N THR A 166 -12.65 0.00 -4.53
CA THR A 166 -13.09 0.49 -3.22
C THR A 166 -12.21 -0.08 -2.10
N LYS A 167 -11.95 -1.38 -2.12
CA LYS A 167 -11.08 -2.04 -1.13
C LYS A 167 -9.64 -1.53 -1.20
N LEU A 168 -9.10 -1.34 -2.40
CA LEU A 168 -7.78 -0.75 -2.62
C LEU A 168 -7.70 0.66 -2.01
N LYS A 169 -8.65 1.53 -2.36
CA LYS A 169 -8.71 2.90 -1.85
C LYS A 169 -8.77 2.94 -0.33
N GLN A 170 -9.64 2.12 0.29
CA GLN A 170 -9.74 2.03 1.75
C GLN A 170 -8.44 1.56 2.41
N ALA A 171 -7.72 0.61 1.78
CA ALA A 171 -6.45 0.13 2.30
C ALA A 171 -5.35 1.19 2.22
N GLU A 172 -5.30 1.95 1.12
CA GLU A 172 -4.35 3.06 0.95
C GLU A 172 -4.65 4.22 1.91
N GLU A 173 -5.92 4.64 2.01
CA GLU A 173 -6.36 5.68 2.95
C GLU A 173 -6.08 5.26 4.39
N GLY A 174 -6.42 4.02 4.78
CA GLY A 174 -6.13 3.52 6.11
C GLY A 174 -4.63 3.46 6.41
N SER A 175 -3.79 3.11 5.42
CA SER A 175 -2.33 3.14 5.56
C SER A 175 -1.79 4.56 5.74
N GLU A 176 -2.30 5.51 4.97
CA GLU A 176 -1.91 6.92 5.06
C GLU A 176 -2.37 7.54 6.38
N GLU A 177 -3.60 7.26 6.82
CA GLU A 177 -4.12 7.70 8.13
C GLU A 177 -3.26 7.15 9.27
N MET A 178 -2.89 5.86 9.23
CA MET A 178 -1.97 5.27 10.20
C MET A 178 -0.60 5.94 10.17
N LEU A 179 -0.07 6.26 8.99
CA LEU A 179 1.21 6.95 8.86
C LEU A 179 1.13 8.37 9.40
N GLN A 180 0.08 9.13 9.09
CA GLN A 180 -0.16 10.47 9.60
C GLN A 180 -0.33 10.48 11.12
N GLU A 181 -1.09 9.53 11.67
CA GLU A 181 -1.21 9.35 13.13
C GLU A 181 0.16 9.05 13.74
N LYS A 182 0.94 8.15 13.14
CA LYS A 182 2.29 7.81 13.63
C LYS A 182 3.24 8.99 13.54
N MET A 183 3.16 9.83 12.51
CA MET A 183 3.97 11.05 12.40
C MET A 183 3.54 12.12 13.40
N LYS A 184 2.23 12.22 13.68
CA LYS A 184 1.67 13.15 14.65
C LYS A 184 1.93 12.72 16.10
N TYR A 185 1.84 11.42 16.36
CA TYR A 185 1.93 10.78 17.68
C TYR A 185 2.89 9.58 17.65
N PRO A 186 4.18 9.80 17.36
CA PRO A 186 5.16 8.72 17.24
C PRO A 186 5.29 7.97 18.57
N PRO A 187 5.50 6.64 18.54
CA PRO A 187 5.74 5.89 19.77
C PRO A 187 6.91 6.45 20.58
N CYS A 188 6.79 6.41 21.90
CA CYS A 188 7.90 6.76 22.80
C CYS A 188 9.04 5.74 22.69
N ASN A 189 10.23 6.15 23.10
CA ASN A 189 11.24 5.19 23.50
C ASN A 189 10.82 4.57 24.84
N ILE A 190 11.13 3.28 25.05
CA ILE A 190 10.74 2.53 26.24
C ILE A 190 11.94 1.71 26.73
N ALA A 191 12.11 1.67 28.05
CA ALA A 191 13.05 0.81 28.74
C ALA A 191 12.36 0.24 29.99
N TRP A 192 12.72 -0.98 30.36
CA TRP A 192 12.26 -1.59 31.59
C TRP A 192 13.46 -2.09 32.39
N SER A 193 13.39 -1.94 33.71
CA SER A 193 14.29 -2.59 34.66
C SER A 193 13.51 -3.07 35.87
N GLN A 194 14.08 -4.02 36.60
CA GLN A 194 13.46 -4.54 37.82
C GLN A 194 13.40 -3.50 38.95
N ASP A 195 14.42 -2.64 39.06
CA ASP A 195 14.54 -1.68 40.17
C ASP A 195 13.77 -0.37 39.91
N GLU A 196 13.64 0.04 38.65
CA GLU A 196 13.02 1.32 38.28
C GLU A 196 11.68 1.16 37.54
N GLY A 197 11.29 -0.06 37.18
CA GLY A 197 10.09 -0.33 36.39
C GLY A 197 10.19 0.15 34.94
N THR A 198 9.03 0.46 34.33
CA THR A 198 8.96 0.92 32.94
C THR A 198 9.20 2.42 32.86
N ARG A 199 10.20 2.82 32.08
CA ARG A 199 10.48 4.21 31.72
C ARG A 199 10.13 4.46 30.27
N VAL A 200 9.42 5.55 29.99
CA VAL A 200 9.14 6.05 28.64
C VAL A 200 9.72 7.44 28.47
N TRP A 201 10.31 7.73 27.30
CA TRP A 201 10.83 9.06 27.00
C TRP A 201 10.73 9.42 25.53
N CYS A 202 10.79 10.71 25.28
CA CYS A 202 10.72 11.29 23.96
C CYS A 202 12.01 12.00 23.62
N SER A 203 12.49 11.78 22.41
CA SER A 203 13.66 12.45 21.85
C SER A 203 13.39 12.79 20.39
N THR A 204 14.33 13.47 19.72
CA THR A 204 14.27 13.72 18.27
C THR A 204 14.25 12.42 17.46
N LYS A 205 14.59 11.27 18.08
CA LYS A 205 14.47 9.93 17.49
C LYS A 205 13.65 9.01 18.40
N SER A 206 12.38 8.83 18.10
CA SER A 206 11.48 7.94 18.86
C SER A 206 10.53 7.21 17.92
N GLY A 207 10.22 5.94 18.23
CA GLY A 207 9.30 5.13 17.42
C GLY A 207 9.77 4.88 15.98
N GLY A 208 11.08 4.93 15.75
CA GLY A 208 11.69 4.79 14.43
C GLY A 208 11.58 6.04 13.53
N ILE A 209 11.12 7.17 14.07
CA ILE A 209 10.96 8.44 13.35
C ILE A 209 11.98 9.45 13.87
N GLU A 210 12.66 10.13 12.95
CA GLU A 210 13.57 11.25 13.22
C GLU A 210 12.88 12.57 12.89
N ARG A 211 13.00 13.56 13.78
CA ARG A 211 12.24 14.82 13.77
C ARG A 211 13.00 15.94 14.49
N ASP A 212 12.64 17.18 14.23
CA ASP A 212 13.26 18.41 14.76
C ASP A 212 12.81 18.80 16.18
N TRP A 213 11.81 18.11 16.73
CA TRP A 213 11.34 18.27 18.10
C TRP A 213 11.42 16.95 18.88
N ALA A 214 11.61 17.01 20.20
CA ALA A 214 11.59 15.83 21.07
C ALA A 214 10.19 15.57 21.66
N GLY A 215 9.56 16.60 22.21
CA GLY A 215 8.23 16.51 22.82
C GLY A 215 8.22 15.73 24.14
N VAL A 216 7.01 15.38 24.59
CA VAL A 216 6.77 14.76 25.89
C VAL A 216 5.96 13.47 25.75
N PRO A 217 6.17 12.45 26.59
CA PRO A 217 5.39 11.22 26.56
C PRO A 217 3.97 11.44 27.08
N ARG A 218 2.99 10.81 26.42
CA ARG A 218 1.57 10.80 26.76
C ARG A 218 0.99 9.40 26.56
N LYS A 219 -0.03 9.07 27.35
CA LYS A 219 -0.91 7.92 27.11
C LYS A 219 -1.78 8.26 25.90
N PHE A 220 -1.75 7.44 24.85
CA PHE A 220 -2.54 7.58 23.63
C PHE A 220 -3.52 6.42 23.51
N TYR A 221 -4.81 6.74 23.49
CA TYR A 221 -5.90 5.78 23.39
C TYR A 221 -6.39 5.71 21.95
N GLN A 222 -6.34 4.52 21.34
CA GLN A 222 -7.00 4.35 20.05
C GLN A 222 -8.52 4.32 20.25
N VAL A 223 -9.28 4.77 19.25
CA VAL A 223 -10.74 4.79 19.34
C VAL A 223 -11.26 3.36 19.53
N GLY A 224 -12.00 3.13 20.61
CA GLY A 224 -12.53 1.81 20.96
C GLY A 224 -11.53 0.87 21.66
N ALA A 225 -10.29 1.31 21.91
CA ALA A 225 -9.33 0.55 22.70
C ALA A 225 -9.50 0.82 24.20
N GLU A 226 -9.48 -0.24 25.02
CA GLU A 226 -9.47 -0.13 26.48
C GLU A 226 -8.07 0.16 27.04
N SER A 227 -7.03 -0.16 26.27
CA SER A 227 -5.63 0.08 26.61
C SER A 227 -5.06 1.29 25.85
N TYR A 228 -3.95 1.82 26.37
CA TYR A 228 -3.21 2.91 25.75
C TYR A 228 -1.81 2.46 25.35
N ARG A 229 -1.22 3.19 24.41
CA ARG A 229 0.23 3.15 24.13
C ARG A 229 0.88 4.47 24.54
N CYS A 230 2.20 4.48 24.69
CA CYS A 230 2.92 5.75 24.80
C CYS A 230 3.04 6.43 23.43
N ALA A 231 2.81 7.74 23.38
CA ALA A 231 3.09 8.58 22.22
C ALA A 231 3.84 9.86 22.63
N CYS A 232 4.77 10.29 21.79
CA CYS A 232 5.42 11.59 21.92
C CYS A 232 4.55 12.68 21.33
N VAL A 233 4.34 13.75 22.10
CA VAL A 233 3.47 14.87 21.74
C VAL A 233 4.27 16.16 21.76
N ASN A 234 4.13 16.95 20.70
CA ASN A 234 4.67 18.30 20.66
C ASN A 234 3.69 19.25 21.33
N LEU A 235 4.05 19.79 22.50
CA LEU A 235 3.19 20.74 23.23
C LEU A 235 3.13 22.12 22.57
N ASP A 236 4.07 22.44 21.67
CA ASP A 236 4.14 23.74 21.00
C ASP A 236 3.30 23.79 19.71
N THR A 237 2.80 22.64 19.24
CA THR A 237 1.92 22.57 18.07
C THR A 237 0.54 23.17 18.40
N LYS A 238 0.05 24.07 17.53
CA LYS A 238 -1.30 24.64 17.65
C LYS A 238 -2.34 23.53 17.71
N GLY A 239 -3.18 23.54 18.75
CA GLY A 239 -4.21 22.54 18.96
C GLY A 239 -3.85 21.44 19.96
N VAL A 240 -2.75 21.57 20.72
CA VAL A 240 -2.50 20.79 21.96
C VAL A 240 -2.74 21.69 23.18
N THR A 241 -3.96 21.70 23.71
CA THR A 241 -4.33 22.36 24.97
C THR A 241 -4.85 21.31 25.94
N LEU A 242 -4.02 20.93 26.90
CA LEU A 242 -4.42 20.03 27.99
C LEU A 242 -5.42 20.79 28.87
N ASP A 243 -6.59 20.19 29.11
CA ASP A 243 -7.52 20.74 30.07
C ASP A 243 -6.99 20.56 31.51
N THR A 244 -7.69 21.11 32.50
CA THR A 244 -7.32 21.00 33.92
C THR A 244 -7.31 19.54 34.44
N SER A 245 -7.88 18.59 33.70
CA SER A 245 -7.85 17.16 34.02
C SER A 245 -6.67 16.42 33.38
N GLY A 246 -5.83 17.13 32.61
CA GLY A 246 -4.67 16.56 31.93
C GLY A 246 -5.01 15.65 30.76
N ARG A 247 -6.26 15.72 30.27
CA ARG A 247 -6.72 15.00 29.08
C ARG A 247 -6.92 15.96 27.92
N GLN A 248 -6.74 15.43 26.72
CA GLN A 248 -7.11 16.13 25.49
C GLN A 248 -7.46 15.11 24.41
N GLY A 249 -8.74 15.01 24.07
CA GLY A 249 -9.21 14.01 23.11
C GLY A 249 -8.79 12.61 23.55
N ASN A 250 -7.94 11.96 22.75
CA ASN A 250 -7.42 10.64 23.02
C ASN A 250 -6.02 10.61 23.68
N LEU A 251 -5.56 11.74 24.21
CA LEU A 251 -4.30 11.86 24.95
C LEU A 251 -4.55 12.06 26.44
N ALA A 252 -3.74 11.44 27.30
CA ALA A 252 -3.68 11.70 28.73
C ALA A 252 -2.23 11.79 29.23
N GLN A 253 -2.02 12.54 30.31
CA GLN A 253 -0.74 12.60 31.00
C GLN A 253 -0.43 11.29 31.74
N TYR A 254 0.85 11.04 31.99
CA TYR A 254 1.27 9.99 32.93
C TYR A 254 1.13 10.52 34.36
N ASP A 255 0.64 9.66 35.25
CA ASP A 255 0.51 9.99 36.67
C ASP A 255 1.90 10.19 37.29
N ASN A 256 2.00 11.11 38.25
CA ASN A 256 3.25 11.46 38.92
C ASN A 256 4.40 11.87 37.98
N CYS A 257 4.09 12.35 36.78
CA CYS A 257 5.08 12.89 35.84
C CYS A 257 4.83 14.39 35.60
N ASP A 258 5.90 15.18 35.57
CA ASP A 258 5.79 16.59 35.24
C ASP A 258 5.20 16.75 33.82
N PRO A 259 4.18 17.62 33.62
CA PRO A 259 3.53 17.80 32.33
C PRO A 259 4.49 18.14 31.18
N ARG A 260 5.64 18.74 31.46
CA ARG A 260 6.67 19.10 30.48
C ARG A 260 7.90 18.19 30.51
N ALA A 261 7.90 17.12 31.31
CA ALA A 261 9.01 16.17 31.33
C ALA A 261 9.17 15.48 29.96
N SER A 262 10.41 15.33 29.52
CA SER A 262 10.75 14.52 28.35
C SER A 262 10.79 13.02 28.66
N SER A 263 10.63 12.62 29.92
CA SER A 263 10.77 11.26 30.42
C SER A 263 9.84 11.02 31.62
N CYS A 264 9.12 9.90 31.63
CA CYS A 264 8.21 9.51 32.71
C CYS A 264 8.42 8.03 33.08
N TYR A 265 8.17 7.69 34.35
CA TYR A 265 8.04 6.30 34.80
C TYR A 265 6.57 5.91 34.82
N VAL A 266 6.25 4.70 34.35
CA VAL A 266 4.88 4.19 34.31
C VAL A 266 4.58 3.52 35.64
N VAL A 267 3.59 4.04 36.35
CA VAL A 267 3.04 3.41 37.55
C VAL A 267 2.04 2.36 37.09
N ASN A 268 2.25 1.09 37.46
CA ASN A 268 1.27 0.04 37.23
C ASN A 268 0.16 0.17 38.28
N GLU A 269 -1.11 0.09 37.89
CA GLU A 269 -2.26 0.18 38.81
C GLU A 269 -2.54 -1.14 39.59
N GLU A 270 -1.57 -2.06 39.66
CA GLU A 270 -1.69 -3.35 40.38
C GLU A 270 -0.65 -3.54 41.52
N ASP A 271 -0.13 -2.45 42.09
CA ASP A 271 0.63 -2.47 43.36
C ASP A 271 -0.10 -1.72 44.48
#